data_AF-A0A7S2VD69-F1
#
_entry.id   AF-A0A7S2VD69-F1
#
_cell.length_a   1.000
_cell.length_b   1.000
_cell.length_c   1.000
_cell.angle_alpha   90.00
_cell.angle_beta   90.00
_cell.angle_gamma   90.00
#
_symmetry.space_group_name_H-M   'P 1'
#
loop_
_entity.id
_entity.type
_entity.pdbx_description
1 polymer ?
#
loop_
_entity_poly.entity_id
_entity_poly.type
_entity_poly.pdbx_seq_one_letter_code
_entity_poly.pdbx_strand_id
1 'polypeptide(L)'
;IEPVYMAQWGTAWLMMRREKRDRRHFKRMRFPPFDDEEPPLDYAEHLLTVEPAEAVQLDLAEDEQYELLQDWFYDNQPLADIRQNNDLPLADHVYVNGTSYKEWRLSTSIMAQLHNLAEPLLNPHTDLNHRYLFDTPYFLTAKALNMAIPGGPKFEPLFRDVEEDEDWNDFNDVSKIIIRKPIRTEYKIAFPHVYNSRPRKVVLAPYHFVQSSYAGNDEEDEEDLLAFESYPSQLNPIMPVAVKNWTPDYVDEFEEEDYHMPLVGQTNGEEDEGIWALLGDYDDDAGWEPDEECTADIVPLLIDSPLSTALTASGISLYWAPEPFNQRSARTRRTVDIPLISHWFRDRVSRDMNYPVKVRVSYQKLLKAWVLNQLRTRPNKPKAKRDLFKSLKSTKFFQCTELDWVEAGLQLSRQGH
;
A
#
# COMPACT_ATOMS: atom_id res chain seq x y z
N ILE A 1 2.90 16.66 2.76
CA ILE A 1 3.59 15.34 2.71
C ILE A 1 2.51 14.26 2.62
N GLU A 2 2.65 13.22 1.78
CA GLU A 2 1.54 12.25 1.55
C GLU A 2 1.10 11.48 2.80
N PRO A 3 1.99 10.81 3.57
CA PRO A 3 1.58 10.09 4.79
C PRO A 3 0.95 11.02 5.84
N VAL A 4 1.51 12.23 6.01
CA VAL A 4 0.95 13.26 6.91
C VAL A 4 -0.47 13.65 6.50
N TYR A 5 -0.70 13.90 5.20
CA TYR A 5 -2.02 14.26 4.69
C TYR A 5 -3.04 13.14 4.89
N MET A 6 -2.64 11.88 4.68
CA MET A 6 -3.51 10.73 4.94
C MET A 6 -3.85 10.59 6.43
N ALA A 7 -2.88 10.75 7.32
CA ALA A 7 -3.10 10.74 8.77
C ALA A 7 -4.00 11.89 9.25
N GLN A 8 -3.81 13.11 8.72
CA GLN A 8 -4.69 14.26 9.02
C GLN A 8 -6.15 13.96 8.63
N TRP A 9 -6.38 13.32 7.48
CA TRP A 9 -7.72 12.89 7.11
C TRP A 9 -8.23 11.71 7.94
N GLY A 10 -7.35 10.82 8.40
CA GLY A 10 -7.68 9.72 9.32
C GLY A 10 -8.19 10.24 10.67
N THR A 11 -7.48 11.18 11.27
CA THR A 11 -7.89 11.86 12.50
C THR A 11 -9.18 12.66 12.30
N ALA A 12 -9.30 13.40 11.19
CA ALA A 12 -10.53 14.12 10.86
C ALA A 12 -11.72 13.16 10.68
N TRP A 13 -11.52 12.01 10.05
CA TRP A 13 -12.55 10.98 9.90
C TRP A 13 -13.03 10.44 11.26
N LEU A 14 -12.10 10.18 12.17
CA LEU A 14 -12.40 9.76 13.54
C LEU A 14 -13.19 10.83 14.30
N MET A 15 -12.71 12.08 14.28
CA MET A 15 -13.35 13.21 14.97
C MET A 15 -14.74 13.50 14.42
N MET A 16 -14.91 13.52 13.10
CA MET A 16 -16.23 13.71 12.48
C MET A 16 -17.21 12.58 12.84
N ARG A 17 -16.74 11.34 12.98
CA ARG A 17 -17.59 10.22 13.41
C ARG A 17 -17.97 10.33 14.89
N ARG A 18 -17.03 10.70 15.76
CA ARG A 18 -17.27 10.95 17.19
C ARG A 18 -18.29 12.08 17.35
N GLU A 19 -18.05 13.23 16.74
CA GLU A 19 -18.96 14.39 16.78
C GLU A 19 -20.36 14.06 16.27
N LYS A 20 -20.47 13.30 15.18
CA LYS A 20 -21.78 12.88 14.65
C LYS A 20 -22.51 11.89 15.55
N ARG A 21 -21.78 11.04 16.28
CA ARG A 21 -22.35 10.10 17.26
C ARG A 21 -22.84 10.83 18.50
N ASP A 22 -22.04 11.77 19.00
CA ASP A 22 -22.23 12.40 20.30
C ASP A 22 -23.22 13.58 20.24
N ARG A 23 -23.27 14.29 19.11
CA ARG A 23 -24.20 15.42 18.92
C ARG A 23 -25.63 14.96 18.66
N ARG A 24 -26.55 15.31 19.56
CA ARG A 24 -27.99 14.97 19.45
C ARG A 24 -28.70 15.58 18.23
N HIS A 25 -28.39 16.84 17.91
CA HIS A 25 -29.00 17.53 16.77
C HIS A 25 -27.93 18.17 15.90
N PHE A 26 -27.72 17.59 14.72
CA PHE A 26 -26.78 18.11 13.72
C PHE A 26 -27.53 18.96 12.69
N LYS A 27 -27.53 20.29 12.89
CA LYS A 27 -28.16 21.25 11.97
C LYS A 27 -27.24 21.49 10.77
N ARG A 28 -27.72 21.18 9.58
CA ARG A 28 -27.01 21.47 8.32
C ARG A 28 -27.17 22.94 7.95
N MET A 29 -26.15 23.52 7.32
CA MET A 29 -26.22 24.86 6.74
C MET A 29 -27.27 24.92 5.63
N ARG A 30 -27.82 26.11 5.39
CA ARG A 30 -28.73 26.37 4.27
C ARG A 30 -27.91 26.70 3.02
N PHE A 31 -28.41 26.27 1.87
CA PHE A 31 -27.82 26.57 0.57
C PHE A 31 -28.89 27.20 -0.33
N PRO A 32 -28.62 28.37 -0.93
CA PRO A 32 -27.45 29.24 -0.74
C PRO A 32 -27.33 29.78 0.71
N PRO A 33 -26.12 30.11 1.19
CA PRO A 33 -25.93 30.66 2.53
C PRO A 33 -26.31 32.14 2.67
N PHE A 34 -26.27 32.91 1.57
CA PHE A 34 -26.62 34.33 1.50
C PHE A 34 -27.82 34.54 0.57
N ASP A 35 -28.54 35.66 0.74
CA ASP A 35 -29.64 36.05 -0.15
C ASP A 35 -29.10 36.66 -1.46
N ASP A 36 -29.86 36.54 -2.55
CA ASP A 36 -29.42 36.99 -3.89
C ASP A 36 -29.36 38.53 -4.00
N GLU A 37 -30.13 39.24 -3.17
CA GLU A 37 -30.16 40.71 -3.10
C GLU A 37 -29.07 41.31 -2.19
N GLU A 38 -28.36 40.47 -1.42
CA GLU A 38 -27.30 40.91 -0.52
C GLU A 38 -25.97 41.08 -1.29
N PRO A 39 -25.31 42.26 -1.23
CA PRO A 39 -24.01 42.43 -1.85
C PRO A 39 -22.93 41.56 -1.15
N PRO A 40 -21.86 41.15 -1.85
CA PRO A 40 -20.77 40.40 -1.24
C PRO A 40 -20.17 41.15 -0.05
N LEU A 41 -20.15 40.47 1.11
CA LEU A 41 -19.61 40.98 2.37
C LEU A 41 -18.19 41.54 2.21
N ASP A 42 -17.89 42.62 2.94
CA ASP A 42 -16.55 43.18 2.99
C ASP A 42 -15.72 42.56 4.11
N TYR A 43 -14.53 42.05 3.75
CA TYR A 43 -13.67 41.30 4.65
C TYR A 43 -13.14 42.17 5.81
N ALA A 44 -12.72 43.40 5.50
CA ALA A 44 -12.14 44.30 6.50
C ALA A 44 -13.15 44.73 7.57
N GLU A 45 -14.40 44.94 7.18
CA GLU A 45 -15.46 45.37 8.08
C GLU A 45 -16.03 44.22 8.93
N HIS A 46 -16.17 43.02 8.35
CA HIS A 46 -16.97 41.95 8.96
C HIS A 46 -16.15 40.76 9.50
N LEU A 47 -14.98 40.49 8.94
CA LEU A 47 -14.24 39.24 9.20
C LEU A 47 -12.86 39.45 9.81
N LEU A 48 -12.18 40.56 9.50
CA LEU A 48 -10.81 40.80 9.94
C LEU A 48 -10.63 40.82 11.46
N THR A 49 -11.64 41.24 12.21
CA THR A 49 -11.59 41.34 13.68
C THR A 49 -12.19 40.13 14.39
N VAL A 50 -12.74 39.17 13.65
CA VAL A 50 -13.43 38.01 14.21
C VAL A 50 -12.46 36.85 14.30
N GLU A 51 -12.29 36.31 15.51
CA GLU A 51 -11.49 35.11 15.69
C GLU A 51 -12.20 33.89 15.07
N PRO A 52 -11.47 33.05 14.32
CA PRO A 52 -12.04 31.86 13.72
C PRO A 52 -12.46 30.86 14.81
N ALA A 53 -13.52 30.10 14.52
CA ALA A 53 -13.91 29.00 15.38
C ALA A 53 -12.84 27.91 15.42
N GLU A 54 -12.85 27.13 16.50
CA GLU A 54 -11.94 26.00 16.71
C GLU A 54 -12.00 25.00 15.54
N ALA A 55 -10.82 24.59 15.08
CA ALA A 55 -10.68 23.64 13.98
C ALA A 55 -10.98 22.21 14.44
N VAL A 56 -11.28 21.31 13.48
CA VAL A 56 -11.42 19.88 13.79
C VAL A 56 -10.04 19.29 13.99
N GLN A 57 -9.59 19.22 15.23
CA GLN A 57 -8.30 18.66 15.64
C GLN A 57 -8.52 17.55 16.67
N LEU A 58 -7.76 16.46 16.53
CA LEU A 58 -7.65 15.46 17.58
C LEU A 58 -6.67 15.99 18.62
N ASP A 59 -7.01 15.86 19.90
CA ASP A 59 -6.06 16.18 20.95
C ASP A 59 -4.98 15.09 21.00
N LEU A 60 -3.77 15.44 20.56
CA LEU A 60 -2.62 14.54 20.53
C LEU A 60 -1.78 14.63 21.82
N ALA A 61 -2.01 15.65 22.66
CA ALA A 61 -1.22 15.87 23.86
C ALA A 61 -1.58 14.91 25.00
N GLU A 62 -2.76 14.29 24.94
CA GLU A 62 -3.21 13.30 25.94
C GLU A 62 -2.50 11.94 25.80
N ASP A 63 -1.84 11.68 24.66
CA ASP A 63 -1.38 10.34 24.29
C ASP A 63 0.13 10.34 24.00
N GLU A 64 0.90 9.79 24.94
CA GLU A 64 2.38 9.77 24.91
C GLU A 64 2.92 9.12 23.62
N GLN A 65 2.14 8.23 23.00
CA GLN A 65 2.50 7.60 21.72
C GLN A 65 2.75 8.61 20.60
N TYR A 66 2.14 9.82 20.65
CA TYR A 66 2.19 10.83 19.58
C TYR A 66 3.05 12.06 19.91
N GLU A 67 3.92 11.98 20.92
CA GLU A 67 4.79 13.09 21.36
C GLU A 67 5.56 13.75 20.20
N LEU A 68 6.03 12.96 19.22
CA LEU A 68 6.82 13.46 18.09
C LEU A 68 5.98 14.23 17.04
N LEU A 69 4.65 14.20 17.13
CA LEU A 69 3.72 14.79 16.17
C LEU A 69 3.01 16.05 16.68
N GLN A 70 2.81 16.16 18.00
CA GLN A 70 1.91 17.13 18.63
C GLN A 70 2.12 18.58 18.18
N ASP A 71 3.38 19.00 17.99
CA ASP A 71 3.73 20.41 17.73
C ASP A 71 3.43 20.88 16.31
N TRP A 72 3.48 19.98 15.32
CA TRP A 72 3.49 20.36 13.90
C TRP A 72 2.39 19.69 13.07
N PHE A 73 1.71 18.67 13.60
CA PHE A 73 0.83 17.80 12.81
C PHE A 73 -0.32 18.56 12.13
N TYR A 74 -0.84 19.63 12.74
CA TYR A 74 -1.94 20.43 12.21
C TYR A 74 -1.51 21.73 11.51
N ASP A 75 -0.22 21.92 11.25
CA ASP A 75 0.27 23.07 10.48
C ASP A 75 -0.15 23.01 9.01
N ASN A 76 -0.22 24.19 8.37
CA ASN A 76 -0.54 24.29 6.94
C ASN A 76 0.52 23.62 6.05
N GLN A 77 1.80 23.89 6.32
CA GLN A 77 2.93 23.22 5.69
C GLN A 77 3.84 22.63 6.77
N PRO A 78 3.49 21.44 7.28
CA PRO A 78 4.21 20.88 8.41
C PRO A 78 5.69 20.67 8.12
N LEU A 79 6.56 21.06 9.06
CA LEU A 79 8.01 20.87 9.00
C LEU A 79 8.71 21.67 7.88
N ALA A 80 8.07 22.71 7.33
CA ALA A 80 8.67 23.54 6.26
C ALA A 80 9.85 24.39 6.74
N ASP A 81 9.82 24.78 8.02
CA ASP A 81 10.80 25.62 8.73
C ASP A 81 11.86 24.80 9.48
N ILE A 82 11.80 23.47 9.47
CA ILE A 82 12.69 22.61 10.28
C ILE A 82 14.18 22.87 10.07
N ARG A 83 14.56 23.35 8.87
CA ARG A 83 15.95 23.72 8.56
C ARG A 83 16.44 24.99 9.25
N GLN A 84 15.54 25.82 9.74
CA GLN A 84 15.85 27.02 10.51
C GLN A 84 16.05 26.68 11.99
N ASN A 85 15.44 25.57 12.45
CA ASN A 85 15.45 25.12 13.84
C ASN A 85 16.21 23.77 13.99
N ASN A 86 17.47 23.73 13.55
CA ASN A 86 18.30 22.51 13.59
C ASN A 86 18.69 22.07 15.02
N ASP A 87 18.45 22.91 16.04
CA ASP A 87 18.83 22.63 17.43
C ASP A 87 17.80 21.77 18.18
N LEU A 88 16.67 21.45 17.55
CA LEU A 88 15.62 20.62 18.15
C LEU A 88 15.92 19.12 17.95
N PRO A 89 15.63 18.26 18.94
CA PRO A 89 15.78 16.80 18.81
C PRO A 89 14.96 16.23 17.64
N LEU A 90 13.90 16.92 17.23
CA LEU A 90 13.09 16.59 16.06
C LEU A 90 13.88 16.62 14.72
N ALA A 91 14.96 17.41 14.63
CA ALA A 91 15.77 17.54 13.43
C ALA A 91 16.49 16.23 13.04
N ASP A 92 16.77 15.36 14.01
CA ASP A 92 17.38 14.04 13.75
C ASP A 92 16.40 13.07 13.08
N HIS A 93 15.09 13.28 13.31
CA HIS A 93 14.02 12.39 12.86
C HIS A 93 13.41 12.80 11.52
N VAL A 94 13.65 14.03 11.04
CA VAL A 94 12.92 14.63 9.94
C VAL A 94 13.86 15.36 8.99
N TYR A 95 13.57 15.26 7.69
CA TYR A 95 14.19 16.10 6.68
C TYR A 95 13.15 16.57 5.67
N VAL A 96 13.11 17.88 5.44
CA VAL A 96 12.37 18.54 4.35
C VAL A 96 13.34 19.47 3.63
N ASN A 97 13.18 19.63 2.31
CA ASN A 97 14.10 20.45 1.51
C ASN A 97 13.98 21.98 1.72
N GLY A 98 13.16 22.43 2.67
CA GLY A 98 12.89 23.83 3.02
C GLY A 98 11.59 24.37 2.41
N THR A 99 11.50 25.69 2.24
CA THR A 99 10.29 26.39 1.76
C THR A 99 9.82 25.99 0.37
N SER A 100 10.67 25.34 -0.44
CA SER A 100 10.23 24.76 -1.71
C SER A 100 9.30 23.54 -1.51
N TYR A 101 9.35 22.87 -0.36
CA TYR A 101 8.48 21.79 0.09
C TYR A 101 8.24 20.68 -0.96
N LYS A 102 9.31 20.17 -1.59
CA LYS A 102 9.26 19.18 -2.69
C LYS A 102 9.65 17.76 -2.29
N GLU A 103 10.48 17.63 -1.27
CA GLU A 103 11.08 16.36 -0.86
C GLU A 103 11.01 16.25 0.66
N TRP A 104 10.74 15.04 1.13
CA TRP A 104 10.60 14.74 2.54
C TRP A 104 11.27 13.39 2.85
N ARG A 105 11.77 13.26 4.08
CA ARG A 105 12.27 12.04 4.67
C ARG A 105 11.89 12.03 6.15
N LEU A 106 11.30 10.94 6.61
CA LEU A 106 10.83 10.75 7.98
C LEU A 106 11.49 9.50 8.59
N SER A 107 11.70 9.54 9.89
CA SER A 107 12.15 8.40 10.69
C SER A 107 11.05 7.35 10.81
N THR A 108 11.44 6.12 11.18
CA THR A 108 10.51 5.00 11.36
C THR A 108 9.52 5.26 12.49
N SER A 109 9.92 5.95 13.57
CA SER A 109 9.03 6.31 14.68
C SER A 109 7.88 7.22 14.23
N ILE A 110 8.18 8.30 13.51
CA ILE A 110 7.17 9.21 12.97
C ILE A 110 6.28 8.48 11.95
N MET A 111 6.86 7.66 11.08
CA MET A 111 6.08 6.90 10.10
C MET A 111 5.12 5.91 10.75
N ALA A 112 5.51 5.26 11.85
CA ALA A 112 4.66 4.33 12.59
C ALA A 112 3.47 5.06 13.23
N GLN A 113 3.73 6.18 13.91
CA GLN A 113 2.67 7.02 14.48
C GLN A 113 1.69 7.53 13.42
N LEU A 114 2.20 8.01 12.28
CA LEU A 114 1.35 8.45 11.15
C LEU A 114 0.54 7.30 10.55
N HIS A 115 1.11 6.09 10.48
CA HIS A 115 0.41 4.91 10.00
C HIS A 115 -0.77 4.54 10.91
N ASN A 116 -0.57 4.56 12.23
CA ASN A 116 -1.61 4.29 13.21
C ASN A 116 -2.75 5.33 13.13
N LEU A 117 -2.43 6.63 13.05
CA LEU A 117 -3.44 7.68 12.87
C LEU A 117 -4.21 7.57 11.54
N ALA A 118 -3.58 7.01 10.51
CA ALA A 118 -4.18 6.83 9.19
C ALA A 118 -5.01 5.54 9.06
N GLU A 119 -4.86 4.59 9.99
CA GLU A 119 -5.49 3.25 9.96
C GLU A 119 -6.97 3.25 9.54
N PRO A 120 -7.86 4.17 10.00
CA PRO A 120 -9.27 4.18 9.60
C PRO A 120 -9.51 4.36 8.09
N LEU A 121 -8.51 4.84 7.36
CA LEU A 121 -8.53 5.10 5.93
C LEU A 121 -7.62 4.15 5.13
N LEU A 122 -6.91 3.22 5.76
CA LEU A 122 -6.02 2.30 5.06
C LEU A 122 -6.74 1.02 4.62
N ASN A 123 -6.14 0.33 3.64
CA ASN A 123 -6.63 -0.97 3.23
C ASN A 123 -6.10 -2.04 4.20
N PRO A 124 -6.96 -2.84 4.86
CA PRO A 124 -6.51 -3.93 5.71
C PRO A 124 -5.87 -5.09 4.92
N HIS A 125 -6.16 -5.22 3.63
CA HIS A 125 -5.62 -6.32 2.82
C HIS A 125 -4.28 -5.92 2.18
N THR A 126 -3.19 -6.53 2.67
CA THR A 126 -1.83 -6.36 2.14
C THR A 126 -1.52 -7.32 0.98
N ASP A 127 -2.15 -8.50 0.94
CA ASP A 127 -1.93 -9.50 -0.11
C ASP A 127 -2.54 -9.09 -1.46
N LEU A 128 -1.70 -9.09 -2.50
CA LEU A 128 -2.09 -8.85 -3.89
C LEU A 128 -3.06 -9.91 -4.42
N ASN A 129 -3.00 -11.14 -3.91
CA ASN A 129 -3.89 -12.23 -4.29
C ASN A 129 -5.36 -11.95 -3.97
N HIS A 130 -5.66 -11.04 -3.02
CA HIS A 130 -7.03 -10.62 -2.72
C HIS A 130 -7.77 -10.08 -3.96
N ARG A 131 -7.03 -9.49 -4.92
CA ARG A 131 -7.57 -8.93 -6.15
C ARG A 131 -7.61 -9.90 -7.33
N TYR A 132 -7.50 -11.20 -7.09
CA TYR A 132 -7.70 -12.20 -8.13
C TYR A 132 -9.07 -12.04 -8.82
N LEU A 133 -9.06 -11.98 -10.15
CA LEU A 133 -10.22 -11.66 -11.00
C LEU A 133 -10.90 -10.31 -10.68
N PHE A 134 -10.23 -9.39 -9.99
CA PHE A 134 -10.77 -8.09 -9.59
C PHE A 134 -9.72 -6.97 -9.66
N ASP A 135 -8.84 -7.07 -10.65
CA ASP A 135 -7.82 -6.07 -10.93
C ASP A 135 -7.92 -5.58 -12.39
N THR A 136 -7.18 -4.53 -12.71
CA THR A 136 -7.11 -3.87 -14.03
C THR A 136 -7.04 -4.86 -15.20
N PRO A 137 -6.12 -5.84 -15.23
CA PRO A 137 -5.98 -6.74 -16.39
C PRO A 137 -7.27 -7.52 -16.65
N TYR A 138 -7.92 -8.00 -15.59
CA TYR A 138 -9.17 -8.74 -15.68
C TYR A 138 -10.34 -7.87 -16.15
N PHE A 139 -10.42 -6.60 -15.71
CA PHE A 139 -11.45 -5.67 -16.19
C PHE A 139 -11.26 -5.30 -17.67
N LEU A 140 -10.02 -5.17 -18.13
CA LEU A 140 -9.71 -4.93 -19.54
C LEU A 140 -10.12 -6.13 -20.40
N THR A 141 -9.81 -7.34 -19.95
CA THR A 141 -10.22 -8.58 -20.61
C THR A 141 -11.74 -8.76 -20.60
N ALA A 142 -12.41 -8.49 -19.47
CA ALA A 142 -13.87 -8.51 -19.38
C ALA A 142 -14.52 -7.52 -20.35
N LYS A 143 -13.97 -6.31 -20.48
CA LYS A 143 -14.42 -5.32 -21.46
C LYS A 143 -14.21 -5.79 -22.90
N ALA A 144 -13.07 -6.42 -23.20
CA ALA A 144 -12.75 -6.89 -24.55
C ALA A 144 -13.68 -8.03 -25.00
N LEU A 145 -14.02 -8.93 -24.08
CA LEU A 145 -14.89 -10.09 -24.31
C LEU A 145 -16.40 -9.79 -24.15
N ASN A 146 -16.78 -8.54 -23.83
CA ASN A 146 -18.16 -8.17 -23.51
C ASN A 146 -18.77 -9.02 -22.38
N MET A 147 -17.96 -9.33 -21.35
CA MET A 147 -18.37 -10.08 -20.17
C MET A 147 -18.34 -9.20 -18.93
N ALA A 148 -19.10 -9.59 -17.91
CA ALA A 148 -19.12 -8.89 -16.62
C ALA A 148 -18.70 -9.84 -15.50
N ILE A 149 -17.75 -9.38 -14.69
CA ILE A 149 -17.37 -10.03 -13.44
C ILE A 149 -18.46 -9.72 -12.40
N PRO A 150 -18.89 -10.67 -11.57
CA PRO A 150 -19.78 -10.38 -10.45
C PRO A 150 -19.20 -9.28 -9.55
N GLY A 151 -19.97 -8.21 -9.34
CA GLY A 151 -19.52 -7.01 -8.60
C GLY A 151 -18.62 -6.05 -9.38
N GLY A 152 -18.16 -6.43 -10.57
CA GLY A 152 -17.34 -5.61 -11.45
C GLY A 152 -18.13 -4.64 -12.34
N PRO A 153 -17.43 -3.80 -13.11
CA PRO A 153 -18.03 -2.83 -14.02
C PRO A 153 -18.58 -3.50 -15.29
N LYS A 154 -19.63 -2.90 -15.87
CA LYS A 154 -20.19 -3.30 -17.17
C LYS A 154 -19.85 -2.27 -18.25
N PHE A 155 -19.44 -2.76 -19.41
CA PHE A 155 -19.05 -1.94 -20.55
C PHE A 155 -19.92 -2.22 -21.77
N GLU A 156 -19.84 -1.33 -22.75
CA GLU A 156 -20.38 -1.64 -24.07
C GLU A 156 -19.48 -2.62 -24.82
N PRO A 157 -20.06 -3.48 -25.69
CA PRO A 157 -19.30 -4.41 -26.51
C PRO A 157 -18.25 -3.68 -27.34
N LEU A 158 -17.00 -4.13 -27.27
CA LEU A 158 -15.90 -3.57 -28.07
C LEU A 158 -16.02 -3.96 -29.54
N PHE A 159 -16.45 -5.20 -29.78
CA PHE A 159 -16.66 -5.78 -31.09
C PHE A 159 -18.14 -6.18 -31.18
N ARG A 160 -18.82 -5.79 -32.26
CA ARG A 160 -20.26 -6.05 -32.51
C ARG A 160 -20.48 -7.01 -33.68
N ASP A 161 -19.41 -7.63 -34.15
CA ASP A 161 -19.31 -8.51 -35.30
C ASP A 161 -19.45 -10.00 -34.91
N VAL A 162 -20.22 -10.30 -33.86
CA VAL A 162 -20.56 -11.69 -33.53
C VAL A 162 -21.68 -12.10 -34.49
N GLU A 163 -21.37 -12.98 -35.43
CA GLU A 163 -22.34 -13.61 -36.31
C GLU A 163 -23.18 -14.60 -35.48
N GLU A 164 -24.51 -14.49 -35.52
CA GLU A 164 -25.44 -15.30 -34.73
C GLU A 164 -25.39 -16.81 -35.10
N ASP A 165 -24.81 -17.14 -36.27
CA ASP A 165 -24.76 -18.50 -36.83
C ASP A 165 -23.55 -19.33 -36.35
N GLU A 166 -22.62 -18.79 -35.53
CA GLU A 166 -21.48 -19.56 -34.98
C GLU A 166 -21.89 -20.66 -33.99
N ASP A 167 -23.11 -20.62 -33.44
CA ASP A 167 -23.60 -21.57 -32.44
C ASP A 167 -23.90 -22.97 -33.02
N TRP A 168 -24.21 -23.07 -34.32
CA TRP A 168 -24.49 -24.33 -35.01
C TRP A 168 -23.34 -24.71 -35.95
N ASN A 169 -22.26 -25.21 -35.37
CA ASN A 169 -21.13 -25.76 -36.14
C ASN A 169 -20.84 -27.21 -35.72
N ASP A 170 -20.13 -27.97 -36.56
CA ASP A 170 -19.83 -29.38 -36.32
C ASP A 170 -18.99 -29.63 -35.03
N PHE A 171 -18.34 -28.58 -34.52
CA PHE A 171 -17.56 -28.59 -33.28
C PHE A 171 -18.40 -28.34 -32.02
N ASN A 172 -19.50 -27.59 -32.13
CA ASN A 172 -20.40 -27.21 -31.05
C ASN A 172 -21.59 -28.17 -30.91
N ASP A 173 -21.59 -29.28 -31.67
CA ASP A 173 -22.61 -30.32 -31.59
C ASP A 173 -22.73 -30.89 -30.16
N VAL A 174 -23.92 -30.74 -29.59
CA VAL A 174 -24.26 -31.14 -28.21
C VAL A 174 -24.01 -32.63 -27.97
N SER A 175 -24.10 -33.47 -29.00
CA SER A 175 -23.85 -34.92 -28.88
C SER A 175 -22.36 -35.25 -28.68
N LYS A 176 -21.45 -34.35 -29.04
CA LYS A 176 -19.99 -34.52 -28.96
C LYS A 176 -19.38 -33.85 -27.73
N ILE A 177 -20.13 -33.01 -27.02
CA ILE A 177 -19.64 -32.24 -25.87
C ILE A 177 -20.03 -32.92 -24.56
N ILE A 178 -19.04 -33.28 -23.75
CA ILE A 178 -19.26 -33.82 -22.41
C ILE A 178 -19.33 -32.67 -21.39
N ILE A 179 -20.54 -32.34 -20.91
CA ILE A 179 -20.73 -31.31 -19.88
C ILE A 179 -20.65 -31.94 -18.48
N ARG A 180 -19.49 -31.83 -17.83
CA ARG A 180 -19.31 -32.23 -16.41
C ARG A 180 -19.58 -31.08 -15.44
N LYS A 181 -19.07 -29.90 -15.76
CA LYS A 181 -19.27 -28.65 -15.01
C LYS A 181 -19.50 -27.51 -16.00
N PRO A 182 -20.46 -26.62 -15.75
CA PRO A 182 -20.69 -25.48 -16.63
C PRO A 182 -19.50 -24.52 -16.58
N ILE A 183 -19.10 -24.03 -17.75
CA ILE A 183 -18.02 -23.04 -17.88
C ILE A 183 -18.56 -21.69 -17.41
N ARG A 184 -18.03 -21.17 -16.30
CA ARG A 184 -18.44 -19.88 -15.74
C ARG A 184 -17.73 -18.71 -16.43
N THR A 185 -18.27 -17.50 -16.28
CA THR A 185 -17.65 -16.28 -16.84
C THR A 185 -16.28 -16.00 -16.24
N GLU A 186 -16.05 -16.38 -14.98
CA GLU A 186 -14.75 -16.27 -14.33
C GLU A 186 -13.67 -17.08 -15.05
N TYR A 187 -13.98 -18.27 -15.55
CA TYR A 187 -13.02 -19.11 -16.29
C TYR A 187 -12.66 -18.47 -17.63
N LYS A 188 -13.65 -17.89 -18.32
CA LYS A 188 -13.46 -17.16 -19.57
C LYS A 188 -12.59 -15.91 -19.40
N ILE A 189 -12.54 -15.34 -18.21
CA ILE A 189 -11.70 -14.16 -17.90
C ILE A 189 -10.33 -14.58 -17.37
N ALA A 190 -10.26 -15.63 -16.54
CA ALA A 190 -9.02 -16.18 -16.00
C ALA A 190 -8.12 -16.74 -17.10
N PHE A 191 -8.70 -17.52 -18.01
CA PHE A 191 -8.01 -18.20 -19.10
C PHE A 191 -8.62 -17.79 -20.45
N PRO A 192 -8.38 -16.55 -20.90
CA PRO A 192 -9.10 -15.95 -22.02
C PRO A 192 -8.87 -16.69 -23.35
N HIS A 193 -7.70 -17.31 -23.53
CA HIS A 193 -7.36 -18.03 -24.75
C HIS A 193 -7.89 -19.47 -24.82
N VAL A 194 -8.33 -20.05 -23.69
CA VAL A 194 -8.78 -21.45 -23.62
C VAL A 194 -10.29 -21.54 -23.80
N TYR A 195 -11.05 -20.68 -23.11
CA TYR A 195 -12.51 -20.80 -23.01
C TYR A 195 -13.30 -19.82 -23.90
N ASN A 196 -12.62 -19.04 -24.76
CA ASN A 196 -13.29 -18.13 -25.70
C ASN A 196 -12.86 -18.40 -27.14
N SER A 197 -13.81 -18.35 -28.06
CA SER A 197 -13.53 -18.19 -29.48
C SER A 197 -13.07 -16.76 -29.76
N ARG A 198 -12.04 -16.60 -30.60
CA ARG A 198 -11.54 -15.30 -31.10
C ARG A 198 -11.22 -14.26 -30.00
N PRO A 199 -10.32 -14.55 -29.04
CA PRO A 199 -9.92 -13.60 -27.99
C PRO A 199 -9.14 -12.42 -28.59
N ARG A 200 -9.79 -11.26 -28.77
CA ARG A 200 -9.19 -10.05 -29.35
C ARG A 200 -8.96 -8.99 -28.28
N LYS A 201 -7.79 -8.36 -28.28
CA LYS A 201 -7.40 -7.28 -27.32
C LYS A 201 -7.57 -7.68 -25.84
N VAL A 202 -7.40 -8.97 -25.53
CA VAL A 202 -7.36 -9.47 -24.16
C VAL A 202 -5.99 -9.19 -23.53
N VAL A 203 -5.96 -9.04 -22.21
CA VAL A 203 -4.74 -8.80 -21.43
C VAL A 203 -4.55 -9.97 -20.48
N LEU A 204 -3.35 -10.55 -20.48
CA LEU A 204 -2.99 -11.61 -19.54
C LEU A 204 -2.71 -11.01 -18.17
N ALA A 205 -3.22 -11.68 -17.13
CA ALA A 205 -3.00 -11.32 -15.75
C ALA A 205 -2.09 -12.37 -15.07
N PRO A 206 -1.31 -11.98 -14.05
CA PRO A 206 -0.65 -12.95 -13.18
C PRO A 206 -1.67 -13.92 -12.58
N TYR A 207 -1.33 -15.20 -12.52
CA TYR A 207 -2.22 -16.22 -11.97
C TYR A 207 -2.23 -16.18 -10.43
N HIS A 208 -1.06 -16.07 -9.82
CA HIS A 208 -0.87 -16.12 -8.38
C HIS A 208 0.42 -15.39 -8.00
N PHE A 209 0.42 -14.75 -6.83
CA PHE A 209 1.60 -14.19 -6.16
C PHE A 209 1.91 -15.03 -4.93
N VAL A 210 3.16 -14.98 -4.44
CA VAL A 210 3.52 -15.64 -3.17
C VAL A 210 2.60 -15.13 -2.06
N GLN A 211 1.95 -16.05 -1.34
CA GLN A 211 1.00 -15.71 -0.30
C GLN A 211 1.70 -14.97 0.85
N SER A 212 1.15 -13.82 1.25
CA SER A 212 1.63 -13.11 2.43
C SER A 212 1.26 -13.91 3.69
N SER A 213 2.27 -14.22 4.51
CA SER A 213 2.11 -14.95 5.77
C SER A 213 2.48 -14.08 6.98
N TYR A 214 2.25 -12.77 6.86
CA TYR A 214 2.45 -11.82 7.95
C TYR A 214 1.33 -11.98 8.99
N ALA A 215 1.70 -12.32 10.23
CA ALA A 215 0.78 -12.58 11.33
C ALA A 215 0.29 -11.29 12.05
N GLY A 216 0.79 -10.11 11.64
CA GLY A 216 0.47 -8.87 12.33
C GLY A 216 1.03 -8.82 13.76
N ASN A 217 0.73 -7.72 14.44
CA ASN A 217 1.06 -7.50 15.84
C ASN A 217 -0.22 -7.34 16.69
N ASP A 218 -1.38 -7.72 16.14
CA ASP A 218 -2.70 -7.46 16.74
C ASP A 218 -2.94 -8.26 18.05
N GLU A 219 -2.04 -9.17 18.40
CA GLU A 219 -2.04 -9.94 19.66
C GLU A 219 -0.99 -9.43 20.67
N GLU A 220 -0.11 -8.51 20.27
CA GLU A 220 0.94 -7.90 21.10
C GLU A 220 0.39 -6.64 21.81
N ASP A 221 -0.80 -6.72 22.41
CA ASP A 221 -1.36 -5.66 23.28
C ASP A 221 -0.61 -5.57 24.63
N GLU A 222 0.37 -6.44 24.88
CA GLU A 222 1.32 -6.30 25.97
C GLU A 222 2.47 -5.38 25.51
N GLU A 223 2.40 -4.10 25.87
CA GLU A 223 3.34 -3.02 25.50
C GLU A 223 4.83 -3.34 25.78
N ASP A 224 5.11 -4.37 26.58
CA ASP A 224 6.45 -4.76 27.01
C ASP A 224 7.08 -5.90 26.20
N LEU A 225 6.34 -6.58 25.31
CA LEU A 225 6.88 -7.69 24.51
C LEU A 225 7.66 -7.19 23.29
N LEU A 226 8.89 -7.67 23.10
CA LEU A 226 9.65 -7.39 21.89
C LEU A 226 9.25 -8.34 20.73
N ALA A 227 9.47 -7.87 19.49
CA ALA A 227 9.01 -8.49 18.24
C ALA A 227 9.33 -9.99 17.99
N PHE A 228 10.28 -10.57 18.74
CA PHE A 228 10.71 -11.97 18.57
C PHE A 228 10.72 -12.76 19.89
N GLU A 229 10.15 -12.22 20.96
CA GLU A 229 10.10 -12.90 22.26
C GLU A 229 8.96 -13.90 22.35
N SER A 230 7.87 -13.68 21.62
CA SER A 230 6.71 -14.57 21.59
C SER A 230 6.56 -15.27 20.23
N TYR A 231 6.05 -16.50 20.27
CA TYR A 231 5.63 -17.21 19.05
C TYR A 231 4.16 -16.90 18.79
N PRO A 232 3.79 -16.28 17.65
CA PRO A 232 2.41 -15.89 17.38
C PRO A 232 1.46 -17.07 17.43
N SER A 233 0.29 -16.89 18.09
CA SER A 233 -0.69 -17.96 18.25
C SER A 233 -1.35 -18.39 16.92
N GLN A 234 -1.29 -17.50 15.92
CA GLN A 234 -1.77 -17.73 14.55
C GLN A 234 -0.92 -18.74 13.78
N LEU A 235 0.33 -18.97 14.19
CA LEU A 235 1.22 -19.90 13.53
C LEU A 235 1.04 -21.31 14.11
N ASN A 236 1.08 -22.31 13.23
CA ASN A 236 1.03 -23.70 13.68
C ASN A 236 2.27 -24.02 14.54
N PRO A 237 2.13 -24.76 15.65
CA PRO A 237 3.28 -25.14 16.46
C PRO A 237 4.20 -26.09 15.69
N ILE A 238 5.51 -25.91 15.88
CA ILE A 238 6.52 -26.80 15.29
C ILE A 238 6.52 -28.11 16.07
N MET A 239 6.13 -29.20 15.41
CA MET A 239 6.20 -30.54 16.00
C MET A 239 7.63 -31.08 15.88
N PRO A 240 8.26 -31.53 16.98
CA PRO A 240 9.58 -32.15 16.88
C PRO A 240 9.46 -33.44 16.08
N VAL A 241 10.14 -33.49 14.94
CA VAL A 241 10.37 -34.75 14.24
C VAL A 241 11.59 -35.40 14.87
N ALA A 242 11.47 -36.66 15.29
CA ALA A 242 12.61 -37.39 15.81
C ALA A 242 13.72 -37.36 14.75
N VAL A 243 14.85 -36.73 15.11
CA VAL A 243 16.05 -36.80 14.29
C VAL A 243 16.46 -38.27 14.30
N LYS A 244 16.17 -38.99 13.22
CA LYS A 244 17.02 -40.14 12.90
C LYS A 244 18.36 -39.51 12.59
N ASN A 245 19.27 -39.53 13.57
CA ASN A 245 20.68 -39.48 13.27
C ASN A 245 20.86 -40.64 12.30
N TRP A 246 20.94 -40.33 11.01
CA TRP A 246 21.37 -41.30 10.04
C TRP A 246 22.86 -41.49 10.35
N THR A 247 23.15 -42.39 11.27
CA THR A 247 24.39 -43.12 11.23
C THR A 247 24.21 -44.11 10.09
N PRO A 248 25.09 -44.12 9.07
CA PRO A 248 25.12 -45.21 8.13
C PRO A 248 25.53 -46.48 8.89
N ASP A 249 24.56 -47.12 9.54
CA ASP A 249 24.73 -48.46 10.08
C ASP A 249 24.77 -49.39 8.85
N TYR A 250 25.99 -49.65 8.36
CA TYR A 250 26.35 -50.37 7.14
C TYR A 250 26.19 -49.59 5.83
N VAL A 251 27.28 -48.95 5.41
CA VAL A 251 27.58 -48.83 3.98
C VAL A 251 27.92 -50.24 3.51
N ASP A 252 27.05 -50.85 2.71
CA ASP A 252 27.42 -52.08 2.00
C ASP A 252 28.52 -51.66 1.01
N GLU A 253 29.70 -52.30 1.10
CA GLU A 253 30.96 -51.95 0.41
C GLU A 253 30.85 -51.97 -1.14
N PHE A 254 29.65 -52.22 -1.66
CA PHE A 254 29.32 -52.35 -3.08
C PHE A 254 28.48 -51.20 -3.66
N GLU A 255 27.99 -50.24 -2.85
CA GLU A 255 27.16 -49.12 -3.30
C GLU A 255 27.82 -47.73 -3.12
N GLU A 256 29.15 -47.66 -3.02
CA GLU A 256 29.89 -46.38 -2.89
C GLU A 256 29.80 -45.48 -4.13
N GLU A 257 29.53 -46.03 -5.33
CA GLU A 257 29.55 -45.24 -6.58
C GLU A 257 28.28 -44.40 -6.81
N ASP A 258 27.14 -44.71 -6.16
CA ASP A 258 25.84 -44.10 -6.50
C ASP A 258 25.45 -42.88 -5.61
N TYR A 259 26.28 -42.52 -4.63
CA TYR A 259 25.95 -41.48 -3.63
C TYR A 259 26.62 -40.11 -3.83
N HIS A 260 27.07 -39.80 -5.05
CA HIS A 260 27.47 -38.42 -5.39
C HIS A 260 26.24 -37.55 -5.73
N MET A 261 25.56 -37.04 -4.70
CA MET A 261 24.75 -35.83 -4.87
C MET A 261 25.69 -34.62 -4.98
N PRO A 262 25.74 -33.91 -6.13
CA PRO A 262 26.57 -32.73 -6.24
C PRO A 262 25.96 -31.60 -5.40
N LEU A 263 26.69 -31.15 -4.38
CA LEU A 263 26.36 -29.93 -3.66
C LEU A 263 26.43 -28.73 -4.61
N VAL A 264 25.43 -27.85 -4.53
CA VAL A 264 25.28 -26.67 -5.39
C VAL A 264 26.54 -25.80 -5.29
N GLY A 265 27.33 -25.74 -6.36
CA GLY A 265 28.55 -24.94 -6.45
C GLY A 265 29.77 -25.65 -7.05
N GLN A 266 29.74 -26.97 -7.26
CA GLN A 266 30.82 -27.67 -7.94
C GLN A 266 30.79 -27.38 -9.45
N THR A 267 31.64 -26.45 -9.89
CA THR A 267 32.02 -26.33 -11.29
C THR A 267 33.02 -27.43 -11.62
N ASN A 268 32.72 -28.22 -12.64
CA ASN A 268 33.57 -29.27 -13.22
C ASN A 268 35.03 -28.82 -13.39
N GLY A 269 35.84 -29.08 -12.38
CA GLY A 269 37.28 -29.20 -12.45
C GLY A 269 37.58 -30.59 -11.92
N GLU A 270 37.93 -31.49 -12.83
CA GLU A 270 38.49 -32.79 -12.50
C GLU A 270 39.71 -32.56 -11.58
N GLU A 271 39.86 -33.39 -10.54
CA GLU A 271 40.84 -33.30 -9.43
C GLU A 271 40.34 -32.52 -8.20
N ASP A 272 39.48 -33.18 -7.40
CA ASP A 272 39.57 -33.19 -5.92
C ASP A 272 38.52 -34.18 -5.37
N GLU A 273 38.66 -35.45 -5.77
CA GLU A 273 38.01 -36.57 -5.09
C GLU A 273 38.73 -36.79 -3.75
N GLY A 274 38.03 -36.60 -2.62
CA GLY A 274 38.42 -37.23 -1.36
C GLY A 274 38.84 -36.35 -0.18
N ILE A 275 38.47 -35.07 -0.09
CA ILE A 275 38.80 -34.30 1.14
C ILE A 275 37.87 -34.63 2.32
N TRP A 276 36.63 -35.05 2.06
CA TRP A 276 35.63 -35.28 3.14
C TRP A 276 35.32 -36.76 3.42
N ALA A 277 35.88 -37.70 2.64
CA ALA A 277 35.70 -39.14 2.83
C ALA A 277 36.76 -39.79 3.76
N LEU A 278 37.73 -39.01 4.25
CA LEU A 278 38.76 -39.47 5.20
C LEU A 278 38.48 -39.04 6.66
N LEU A 279 37.21 -38.81 7.00
CA LEU A 279 36.76 -38.66 8.39
C LEU A 279 35.73 -39.77 8.68
N GLY A 280 36.09 -41.00 8.35
CA GLY A 280 35.49 -42.18 8.97
C GLY A 280 35.90 -42.23 10.44
N ASP A 281 34.99 -42.73 11.27
CA ASP A 281 35.17 -43.05 12.70
C ASP A 281 36.36 -44.01 12.93
N TYR A 282 37.58 -43.50 12.78
CA TYR A 282 38.77 -44.09 13.37
C TYR A 282 38.84 -43.56 14.80
N ASP A 283 38.38 -44.40 15.72
CA ASP A 283 38.54 -44.33 17.17
C ASP A 283 40.01 -44.51 17.58
N ASP A 284 40.93 -43.74 16.99
CA ASP A 284 42.36 -43.79 17.27
C ASP A 284 42.97 -42.39 17.08
N ASP A 285 43.22 -41.69 18.21
CA ASP A 285 44.45 -40.93 18.54
C ASP A 285 45.26 -40.24 17.41
N ALA A 286 44.63 -39.78 16.33
CA ALA A 286 45.23 -38.95 15.31
C ALA A 286 44.98 -37.48 15.69
N GLY A 287 45.86 -36.98 16.57
CA GLY A 287 45.83 -35.63 17.13
C GLY A 287 45.71 -34.52 16.10
N TRP A 288 44.47 -34.17 15.77
CA TRP A 288 44.10 -32.77 15.60
C TRP A 288 44.07 -32.14 17.00
N GLU A 289 45.25 -31.99 17.59
CA GLU A 289 45.41 -31.00 18.64
C GLU A 289 45.24 -29.65 17.93
N PRO A 290 44.22 -28.84 18.27
CA PRO A 290 44.14 -27.49 17.72
C PRO A 290 45.46 -26.79 18.07
N ASP A 291 46.19 -26.30 17.07
CA ASP A 291 47.43 -25.55 17.30
C ASP A 291 47.17 -24.48 18.38
N GLU A 292 47.71 -24.67 19.58
CA GLU A 292 47.47 -23.80 20.75
C GLU A 292 47.85 -22.33 20.48
N GLU A 293 48.64 -22.07 19.43
CA GLU A 293 49.08 -20.74 19.01
C GLU A 293 48.04 -19.94 18.21
N CYS A 294 46.91 -20.54 17.80
CA CYS A 294 45.88 -19.84 17.02
C CYS A 294 44.46 -20.14 17.50
N THR A 295 44.19 -19.92 18.79
CA THR A 295 42.82 -19.81 19.29
C THR A 295 42.22 -18.47 18.84
N ALA A 296 41.61 -18.45 17.66
CA ALA A 296 40.75 -17.33 17.30
C ALA A 296 39.48 -17.40 18.16
N ASP A 297 39.26 -16.40 19.02
CA ASP A 297 38.00 -16.24 19.74
C ASP A 297 36.91 -15.84 18.74
N ILE A 298 36.37 -16.82 18.04
CA ILE A 298 35.28 -16.62 17.08
C ILE A 298 34.00 -16.39 17.88
N VAL A 299 33.62 -15.13 18.02
CA VAL A 299 32.35 -14.71 18.61
C VAL A 299 31.31 -14.41 17.52
N PRO A 300 30.00 -14.53 17.82
CA PRO A 300 28.95 -14.07 16.92
C PRO A 300 29.15 -12.60 16.53
N LEU A 301 28.96 -12.29 15.24
CA LEU A 301 29.27 -10.97 14.67
C LEU A 301 28.61 -9.78 15.37
N LEU A 302 27.42 -9.95 15.96
CA LEU A 302 26.61 -8.89 16.57
C LEU A 302 26.29 -9.16 18.05
N ILE A 303 27.23 -9.76 18.79
CA ILE A 303 27.04 -10.11 20.20
C ILE A 303 26.67 -8.91 21.09
N ASP A 304 27.17 -7.71 20.75
CA ASP A 304 26.92 -6.48 21.52
C ASP A 304 25.54 -5.85 21.26
N SER A 305 24.84 -6.25 20.20
CA SER A 305 23.57 -5.65 19.79
C SER A 305 22.38 -6.54 20.18
N PRO A 306 21.31 -5.99 20.76
CA PRO A 306 20.12 -6.78 21.08
C PRO A 306 19.41 -7.26 19.80
N LEU A 307 18.76 -8.41 19.88
CA LEU A 307 18.02 -9.01 18.75
C LEU A 307 16.88 -8.11 18.25
N SER A 308 16.18 -7.46 19.18
CA SER A 308 15.04 -6.58 18.92
C SER A 308 15.10 -5.35 19.82
N THR A 309 14.53 -4.26 19.33
CA THR A 309 14.34 -3.00 20.04
C THR A 309 12.85 -2.64 20.05
N ALA A 310 12.44 -1.67 20.86
CA ALA A 310 11.06 -1.19 20.89
C ALA A 310 10.53 -0.74 19.51
N LEU A 311 11.42 -0.29 18.61
CA LEU A 311 11.03 0.17 17.26
C LEU A 311 11.02 -0.95 16.20
N THR A 312 11.52 -2.15 16.53
CA THR A 312 11.66 -3.25 15.56
C THR A 312 10.29 -3.75 15.10
N ALA A 313 9.36 -3.91 16.04
CA ALA A 313 7.97 -4.33 15.79
C ALA A 313 7.27 -3.37 14.81
N SER A 314 7.25 -2.07 15.15
CA SER A 314 6.65 -1.04 14.29
C SER A 314 7.33 -0.93 12.93
N GLY A 315 8.66 -1.13 12.87
CA GLY A 315 9.42 -1.15 11.62
C GLY A 315 9.02 -2.30 10.70
N ILE A 316 8.79 -3.50 11.25
CA ILE A 316 8.31 -4.67 10.49
C ILE A 316 6.86 -4.43 10.02
N SER A 317 6.01 -3.84 10.85
CA SER A 317 4.63 -3.48 10.46
C SER A 317 4.62 -2.50 9.27
N LEU A 318 5.46 -1.46 9.31
CA LEU A 318 5.61 -0.50 8.22
C LEU A 318 6.11 -1.13 6.91
N TYR A 319 6.87 -2.24 6.97
CA TYR A 319 7.32 -2.96 5.78
C TYR A 319 6.13 -3.53 4.98
N TRP A 320 5.08 -3.98 5.68
CA TRP A 320 3.86 -4.52 5.08
C TRP A 320 2.77 -3.46 4.85
N ALA A 321 2.99 -2.22 5.28
CA ALA A 321 2.05 -1.13 5.11
C ALA A 321 1.85 -0.73 3.63
N PRO A 322 0.67 -0.19 3.25
CA PRO A 322 0.44 0.31 1.91
C PRO A 322 1.27 1.57 1.62
N GLU A 323 1.56 1.83 0.34
CA GLU A 323 2.09 3.13 -0.08
C GLU A 323 1.13 4.24 0.38
N PRO A 324 1.61 5.32 1.03
CA PRO A 324 3.00 5.78 1.14
C PRO A 324 3.79 5.33 2.39
N PHE A 325 3.21 4.52 3.28
CA PHE A 325 3.77 4.23 4.60
C PHE A 325 4.97 3.28 4.59
N ASN A 326 5.10 2.49 3.52
CA ASN A 326 6.27 1.62 3.28
C ASN A 326 7.53 2.37 2.82
N GLN A 327 7.49 3.69 2.66
CA GLN A 327 8.63 4.50 2.21
C GLN A 327 9.05 5.50 3.29
N ARG A 328 10.37 5.59 3.56
CA ARG A 328 10.92 6.59 4.49
C ARG A 328 11.14 7.97 3.87
N SER A 329 11.19 8.06 2.55
CA SER A 329 11.44 9.30 1.83
C SER A 329 10.79 9.30 0.48
N ALA A 330 10.16 10.41 0.10
CA ALA A 330 9.59 10.57 -1.23
C ALA A 330 9.48 12.06 -1.61
N ARG A 331 8.88 12.30 -2.77
CA ARG A 331 8.50 13.65 -3.18
C ARG A 331 7.15 14.02 -2.58
N THR A 332 6.94 15.30 -2.32
CA THR A 332 5.62 15.80 -1.96
C THR A 332 4.70 15.74 -3.19
N ARG A 333 3.43 15.48 -2.94
CA ARG A 333 2.37 15.44 -3.95
C ARG A 333 1.36 16.53 -3.69
N ARG A 334 0.64 16.94 -4.74
CA ARG A 334 -0.49 17.86 -4.59
C ARG A 334 -1.62 17.12 -3.87
N THR A 335 -2.37 17.84 -3.04
CA THR A 335 -3.52 17.30 -2.30
C THR A 335 -4.54 16.63 -3.24
N VAL A 336 -4.78 17.22 -4.42
CA VAL A 336 -5.69 16.69 -5.45
C VAL A 336 -5.21 15.37 -6.09
N ASP A 337 -3.92 15.08 -6.03
CA ASP A 337 -3.33 13.87 -6.61
C ASP A 337 -3.35 12.68 -5.63
N ILE A 338 -3.81 12.87 -4.38
CA ILE A 338 -3.82 11.84 -3.33
C ILE A 338 -5.24 11.27 -3.18
N PRO A 339 -5.52 10.06 -3.70
CA PRO A 339 -6.87 9.52 -3.69
C PRO A 339 -7.16 8.69 -2.43
N LEU A 340 -7.60 9.36 -1.36
CA LEU A 340 -7.86 8.77 -0.03
C LEU A 340 -8.70 7.49 -0.07
N ILE A 341 -9.83 7.51 -0.80
CA ILE A 341 -10.83 6.43 -0.79
C ILE A 341 -10.76 5.51 -2.02
N SER A 342 -9.67 5.58 -2.81
CA SER A 342 -9.61 4.82 -4.07
C SER A 342 -9.60 3.31 -3.89
N HIS A 343 -8.97 2.82 -2.82
CA HIS A 343 -8.90 1.39 -2.55
C HIS A 343 -10.28 0.81 -2.16
N TRP A 344 -11.13 1.58 -1.46
CA TRP A 344 -12.48 1.13 -1.06
C TRP A 344 -13.30 0.57 -2.22
N PHE A 345 -13.39 1.27 -3.35
CA PHE A 345 -14.18 0.81 -4.50
C PHE A 345 -13.41 -0.12 -5.45
N ARG A 346 -12.09 -0.23 -5.28
CA ARG A 346 -11.24 -1.16 -6.04
C ARG A 346 -11.28 -2.56 -5.46
N ASP A 347 -11.59 -2.70 -4.19
CA ASP A 347 -11.77 -3.99 -3.54
C ASP A 347 -13.22 -4.47 -3.67
N ARG A 348 -13.42 -5.79 -3.52
CA ARG A 348 -14.76 -6.36 -3.62
C ARG A 348 -15.59 -5.92 -2.42
N VAL A 349 -16.83 -5.56 -2.68
CA VAL A 349 -17.80 -5.35 -1.61
C VAL A 349 -18.02 -6.68 -0.87
N SER A 350 -17.61 -6.75 0.40
CA SER A 350 -17.85 -7.94 1.22
C SER A 350 -19.34 -8.25 1.27
N ARG A 351 -19.67 -9.54 1.15
CA ARG A 351 -21.06 -10.02 1.21
C ARG A 351 -21.66 -9.80 2.59
N ASP A 352 -20.83 -9.82 3.62
CA ASP A 352 -21.25 -9.70 5.03
C ASP A 352 -21.77 -8.30 5.35
N MET A 353 -21.29 -7.28 4.64
CA MET A 353 -21.75 -5.91 4.84
C MET A 353 -23.16 -5.63 4.33
N ASN A 354 -23.75 -6.55 3.56
CA ASN A 354 -25.14 -6.50 3.06
C ASN A 354 -25.59 -5.10 2.57
N TYR A 355 -24.72 -4.42 1.81
CA TYR A 355 -24.99 -3.06 1.36
C TYR A 355 -26.21 -2.98 0.43
N PRO A 356 -27.00 -1.89 0.51
CA PRO A 356 -28.15 -1.68 -0.38
C PRO A 356 -27.71 -1.57 -1.85
N VAL A 357 -28.63 -1.90 -2.77
CA VAL A 357 -28.38 -1.90 -4.23
C VAL A 357 -27.78 -0.57 -4.71
N LYS A 358 -28.24 0.56 -4.14
CA LYS A 358 -27.71 1.90 -4.45
C LYS A 358 -26.19 1.98 -4.28
N VAL A 359 -25.67 1.48 -3.16
CA VAL A 359 -24.23 1.51 -2.84
C VAL A 359 -23.47 0.58 -3.78
N ARG A 360 -23.97 -0.65 -3.99
CA ARG A 360 -23.34 -1.61 -4.91
C ARG A 360 -23.22 -1.07 -6.35
N VAL A 361 -24.25 -0.36 -6.83
CA VAL A 361 -24.22 0.30 -8.14
C VAL A 361 -23.22 1.47 -8.17
N SER A 362 -23.10 2.24 -7.08
CA SER A 362 -22.09 3.29 -6.97
C SER A 362 -20.66 2.73 -7.06
N TYR A 363 -20.35 1.64 -6.37
CA TYR A 363 -19.06 0.96 -6.45
C TYR A 363 -18.74 0.54 -7.90
N GLN A 364 -19.70 -0.11 -8.57
CA GLN A 364 -19.55 -0.49 -9.98
C GLN A 364 -19.29 0.70 -10.90
N LYS A 365 -19.96 1.85 -10.67
CA LYS A 365 -19.78 3.07 -11.47
C LYS A 365 -18.42 3.72 -11.23
N LEU A 366 -17.96 3.80 -9.97
CA LEU A 366 -16.63 4.32 -9.64
C LEU A 366 -15.54 3.45 -10.25
N LEU A 367 -15.67 2.14 -10.11
CA LEU A 367 -14.76 1.17 -10.71
C LEU A 367 -14.75 1.27 -12.24
N LYS A 368 -15.92 1.45 -12.87
CA LYS A 368 -16.02 1.69 -14.32
C LYS A 368 -15.26 2.96 -14.74
N ALA A 369 -15.45 4.06 -14.02
CA ALA A 369 -14.74 5.31 -14.30
C ALA A 369 -13.23 5.14 -14.16
N TRP A 370 -12.78 4.45 -13.11
CA TRP A 370 -11.38 4.14 -12.89
C TRP A 370 -10.77 3.28 -14.00
N VAL A 371 -11.43 2.18 -14.40
CA VAL A 371 -10.97 1.33 -15.51
C VAL A 371 -10.91 2.11 -16.84
N LEU A 372 -11.89 2.98 -17.11
CA LEU A 372 -11.88 3.82 -18.30
C LEU A 372 -10.74 4.84 -18.29
N ASN A 373 -10.38 5.38 -17.12
CA ASN A 373 -9.21 6.23 -16.98
C ASN A 373 -7.95 5.44 -17.32
N GLN A 374 -7.73 4.27 -16.68
CA GLN A 374 -6.56 3.43 -16.94
C GLN A 374 -6.45 3.02 -18.43
N LEU A 375 -7.55 2.64 -19.07
CA LEU A 375 -7.59 2.26 -20.48
C LEU A 375 -7.23 3.41 -21.43
N ARG A 376 -7.59 4.65 -21.08
CA ARG A 376 -7.39 5.84 -21.92
C ARG A 376 -6.10 6.58 -21.61
N THR A 377 -5.40 6.21 -20.54
CA THR A 377 -4.11 6.78 -20.17
C THR A 377 -3.11 6.61 -21.31
N ARG A 378 -2.49 7.72 -21.73
CA ARG A 378 -1.40 7.73 -22.70
C ARG A 378 -0.19 8.40 -22.05
N PRO A 379 1.04 7.98 -22.38
CA PRO A 379 2.22 8.68 -21.90
C PRO A 379 2.16 10.15 -22.30
N ASN A 380 2.51 11.03 -21.36
CA ASN A 380 2.52 12.46 -21.59
C ASN A 380 3.55 12.79 -22.68
N LYS A 381 3.10 13.43 -23.76
CA LYS A 381 4.01 13.93 -24.80
C LYS A 381 4.85 15.07 -24.22
N PRO A 382 6.17 15.10 -24.46
CA PRO A 382 7.00 16.22 -24.02
C PRO A 382 6.48 17.51 -24.65
N LYS A 383 6.24 18.52 -23.83
CA LYS A 383 5.79 19.86 -24.24
C LYS A 383 6.68 20.90 -23.59
N ALA A 384 6.88 22.02 -24.26
CA ALA A 384 7.53 23.18 -23.67
C ALA A 384 6.70 23.66 -22.45
N LYS A 385 7.36 23.82 -21.31
CA LYS A 385 6.71 24.32 -20.09
C LYS A 385 6.39 25.80 -20.27
N ARG A 386 5.11 26.15 -20.19
CA ARG A 386 4.61 27.52 -20.25
C ARG A 386 3.92 27.85 -18.94
N ASP A 387 4.55 28.70 -18.13
CA ASP A 387 4.05 29.07 -16.81
C ASP A 387 3.30 30.42 -16.90
N LEU A 388 1.97 30.37 -16.97
CA LEU A 388 1.12 31.55 -17.15
C LEU A 388 1.38 32.62 -16.08
N PHE A 389 1.38 32.24 -14.80
CA PHE A 389 1.59 33.21 -13.71
C PHE A 389 2.98 33.83 -13.68
N LYS A 390 4.02 33.12 -14.11
CA LYS A 390 5.37 33.73 -14.25
C LYS A 390 5.37 34.81 -15.34
N SER A 391 4.69 34.54 -16.45
CA SER A 391 4.54 35.52 -17.53
C SER A 391 3.74 36.74 -17.08
N LEU A 392 2.65 36.56 -16.33
CA LEU A 392 1.84 37.69 -15.83
C LEU A 392 2.62 38.53 -14.81
N LYS A 393 3.30 37.88 -13.86
CA LYS A 393 4.12 38.54 -12.83
C LYS A 393 5.27 39.38 -13.41
N SER A 394 5.80 39.02 -14.58
CA SER A 394 6.85 39.83 -15.23
C SER A 394 6.36 41.16 -15.79
N THR A 395 5.05 41.37 -15.92
CA THR A 395 4.49 42.62 -16.43
C THR A 395 4.21 43.60 -15.31
N LYS A 396 4.29 44.91 -15.62
CA LYS A 396 4.02 45.99 -14.64
C LYS A 396 2.56 46.03 -14.12
N PHE A 397 1.66 45.30 -14.75
CA PHE A 397 0.22 45.34 -14.45
C PHE A 397 -0.18 44.40 -13.31
N PHE A 398 0.67 43.43 -12.95
CA PHE A 398 0.39 42.46 -11.89
C PHE A 398 1.37 42.65 -10.73
N GLN A 399 0.82 42.70 -9.53
CA GLN A 399 1.59 42.74 -8.28
C GLN A 399 1.39 41.43 -7.51
N CYS A 400 2.25 41.17 -6.53
CA CYS A 400 2.13 40.00 -5.65
C CYS A 400 2.02 40.46 -4.20
N THR A 401 1.07 39.87 -3.48
CA THR A 401 0.87 40.06 -2.04
C THR A 401 0.44 38.72 -1.43
N GLU A 402 0.51 38.61 -0.11
CA GLU A 402 -0.08 37.52 0.66
C GLU A 402 -1.38 38.04 1.29
N LEU A 403 -2.44 37.23 1.24
CA LEU A 403 -3.79 37.56 1.72
C LEU A 403 -4.41 36.32 2.33
N ASP A 404 -5.41 36.51 3.19
CA ASP A 404 -6.22 35.41 3.68
C ASP A 404 -7.03 34.77 2.52
N TRP A 405 -7.28 33.47 2.61
CA TRP A 405 -7.98 32.73 1.57
C TRP A 405 -9.44 33.18 1.42
N VAL A 406 -10.11 33.55 2.53
CA VAL A 406 -11.49 34.07 2.49
C VAL A 406 -11.53 35.44 1.84
N GLU A 407 -10.57 36.31 2.16
CA GLU A 407 -10.42 37.62 1.52
C GLU A 407 -10.25 37.48 0.00
N ALA A 408 -9.33 36.62 -0.45
CA ALA A 408 -9.11 36.36 -1.87
C ALA A 408 -10.36 35.80 -2.57
N GLY A 409 -11.13 34.94 -1.89
CA GLY A 409 -12.38 34.38 -2.39
C GLY A 409 -13.49 35.42 -2.57
N LEU A 410 -13.62 36.36 -1.61
CA LEU A 410 -14.56 37.49 -1.69
C LEU A 410 -14.17 38.45 -2.81
N GLN A 411 -12.88 38.77 -2.95
CA GLN A 411 -12.38 39.60 -4.04
C GLN A 411 -12.67 38.97 -5.42
N LEU A 412 -12.43 37.67 -5.58
CA LEU A 412 -12.74 36.95 -6.82
C LEU A 412 -14.25 36.98 -7.14
N SER A 413 -15.09 36.78 -6.12
CA SER A 413 -16.55 36.82 -6.29
C SER A 413 -17.03 38.21 -6.69
N ARG A 414 -16.47 39.27 -6.08
CA ARG A 414 -16.76 40.68 -6.42
C ARG A 414 -16.21 41.09 -7.79
N GLN A 415 -15.11 40.50 -8.24
CA GLN A 415 -14.57 40.74 -9.59
C GLN A 415 -15.35 40.03 -10.69
N GLY A 416 -16.00 38.90 -10.35
CA GLY A 416 -16.81 38.11 -11.28
C GLY A 416 -18.25 38.58 -11.43
N HIS A 417 -18.81 39.20 -10.37
CA HIS A 417 -20.10 39.89 -10.38
C HIS A 417 -19.99 41.21 -11.15
#